data_AF-A0AAW9FIN1-F1
#
_entry.id   AF-A0AAW9FIN1-F1
#
_cell.length_a   1.000
_cell.length_b   1.000
_cell.length_c   1.000
_cell.angle_alpha   90.00
_cell.angle_beta   90.00
_cell.angle_gamma   90.00
#
_symmetry.space_group_name_H-M   'P 1'
#
loop_
_entity.id
_entity.type
_entity.pdbx_description
1 polymer ?
#
loop_
_entity_poly.entity_id
_entity_poly.type
_entity_poly.pdbx_seq_one_letter_code
_entity_poly.pdbx_strand_id
1 'polypeptide(L)'
;MKTVGAKSLALSYPAITELRRGAHLAQKHDPQKAARLHAWIEDILSVDFRFADFTPTAASLYAEMTTIGPLRHFYKQPPEQKKDKLGHDLHFAALSIAHQMPIATINIRDFMSISGYFPLPGLYQPIDYVWYVNCPSSLGPTPPKRNRTETDPGGRDFRFLK
;
A
#
# COMPACT_ATOMS: atom_id res chain seq x y z
N MET A 1 2.37 13.39 18.76
CA MET A 1 1.72 12.80 17.56
C MET A 1 1.82 13.80 16.42
N LYS A 2 2.59 13.51 15.37
CA LYS A 2 2.41 14.26 14.10
C LYS A 2 1.29 13.54 13.36
N THR A 3 0.12 14.15 13.31
CA THR A 3 -0.96 13.75 12.41
C THR A 3 -0.39 13.73 11.00
N VAL A 4 -0.48 12.57 10.33
CA VAL A 4 -0.21 12.48 8.88
C VAL A 4 -1.28 13.35 8.22
N GLY A 5 -0.91 14.56 7.80
CA GLY A 5 -1.84 15.47 7.15
C GLY A 5 -2.19 14.98 5.75
N ALA A 6 -3.37 15.36 5.23
CA ALA A 6 -3.79 15.02 3.87
C ALA A 6 -2.72 15.34 2.80
N LYS A 7 -1.93 16.40 3.02
CA LYS A 7 -0.82 16.82 2.14
C LYS A 7 0.36 15.85 2.09
N SER A 8 0.44 14.89 3.02
CA SER A 8 1.48 13.85 3.09
C SER A 8 0.99 12.48 2.61
N LEU A 9 -0.26 12.38 2.15
CA LEU A 9 -0.84 11.18 1.58
C LEU A 9 -1.20 11.42 0.11
N ALA A 10 -1.11 10.35 -0.67
CA ALA A 10 -1.62 10.32 -2.02
C ALA A 10 -2.64 9.20 -2.16
N LEU A 11 -3.71 9.47 -2.90
CA LEU A 11 -4.65 8.47 -3.38
C LEU A 11 -4.23 8.01 -4.77
N SER A 12 -4.81 6.91 -5.23
CA SER A 12 -4.70 6.49 -6.62
C SER A 12 -6.03 5.95 -7.09
N TYR A 13 -6.29 6.06 -8.40
CA TYR A 13 -7.54 5.57 -8.98
C TYR A 13 -7.76 4.06 -8.73
N PRO A 14 -6.75 3.17 -8.76
CA PRO A 14 -6.94 1.77 -8.38
C PRO A 14 -7.51 1.57 -6.98
N ALA A 15 -7.12 2.38 -5.98
CA ALA A 15 -7.69 2.33 -4.63
C ALA A 15 -9.16 2.77 -4.64
N ILE A 16 -9.48 3.83 -5.37
CA ILE A 16 -10.86 4.31 -5.51
C ILE A 16 -11.73 3.24 -6.20
N THR A 17 -11.19 2.59 -7.23
CA THR A 17 -11.87 1.49 -7.93
C THR A 17 -12.15 0.32 -6.99
N GLU A 18 -11.19 -0.08 -6.14
CA GLU A 18 -11.42 -1.16 -5.16
C GLU A 18 -12.50 -0.79 -4.13
N LEU A 19 -12.46 0.44 -3.60
CA LEU A 19 -13.47 0.93 -2.65
C LEU A 19 -14.87 0.99 -3.28
N ARG A 20 -15.00 1.57 -4.48
CA ARG A 20 -16.27 1.66 -5.22
C ARG A 20 -16.81 0.28 -5.59
N ARG A 21 -15.94 -0.64 -6.02
CA ARG A 21 -16.34 -2.03 -6.30
C ARG A 21 -16.90 -2.69 -5.04
N GLY A 22 -16.27 -2.48 -3.88
CA GLY A 22 -16.79 -2.97 -2.60
C GLY A 22 -18.21 -2.46 -2.31
N ALA A 23 -18.47 -1.17 -2.53
CA ALA A 23 -19.80 -0.58 -2.38
C ALA A 23 -20.82 -1.18 -3.37
N HIS A 24 -20.47 -1.32 -4.65
CA HIS A 24 -21.33 -1.93 -5.66
C HIS A 24 -21.65 -3.40 -5.38
N LEU A 25 -20.69 -4.17 -4.85
CA LEU A 25 -20.95 -5.55 -4.44
C LEU A 25 -21.90 -5.62 -3.23
N ALA A 26 -21.76 -4.70 -2.27
CA ALA A 26 -22.66 -4.62 -1.12
C ALA A 26 -24.11 -4.31 -1.54
N GLN A 27 -24.31 -3.55 -2.62
CA GLN A 27 -25.64 -3.16 -3.11
C GLN A 27 -26.60 -4.36 -3.32
N LYS A 28 -26.07 -5.52 -3.71
CA LYS A 28 -26.88 -6.73 -3.96
C LYS A 28 -27.53 -7.31 -2.71
N HIS A 29 -26.95 -7.07 -1.54
CA HIS A 29 -27.34 -7.73 -0.29
C HIS A 29 -27.70 -6.74 0.82
N ASP A 30 -27.13 -5.54 0.80
CA ASP A 30 -27.35 -4.48 1.78
C ASP A 30 -27.25 -3.09 1.09
N PRO A 31 -28.35 -2.62 0.49
CA PRO A 31 -28.42 -1.30 -0.15
C PRO A 31 -28.09 -0.13 0.80
N GLN A 32 -28.45 -0.25 2.09
CA GLN A 32 -28.17 0.82 3.06
C GLN A 32 -26.68 0.92 3.34
N LYS A 33 -25.99 -0.22 3.50
CA LYS A 33 -24.53 -0.23 3.63
C LYS A 33 -23.85 0.28 2.36
N ALA A 34 -24.33 -0.09 1.18
CA ALA A 34 -23.79 0.42 -0.07
C ALA A 34 -23.90 1.95 -0.16
N ALA A 35 -25.05 2.52 0.20
CA ALA A 35 -25.25 3.97 0.25
C ALA A 35 -24.28 4.65 1.24
N ARG A 36 -24.12 4.09 2.45
CA ARG A 36 -23.14 4.60 3.43
C ARG A 36 -21.70 4.55 2.92
N LEU A 37 -21.32 3.47 2.24
CA LEU A 37 -19.98 3.34 1.65
C LEU A 37 -19.75 4.34 0.53
N HIS A 38 -20.74 4.56 -0.34
CA HIS A 38 -20.63 5.58 -1.39
C HIS A 38 -20.47 6.99 -0.80
N ALA A 39 -21.28 7.37 0.18
CA ALA A 39 -21.17 8.65 0.86
C ALA A 39 -19.79 8.83 1.51
N TRP A 40 -19.31 7.81 2.22
CA TRP A 40 -17.98 7.85 2.84
C TRP A 40 -16.84 7.97 1.81
N ILE A 41 -16.97 7.36 0.63
CA ILE A 41 -15.99 7.55 -0.45
C ILE A 41 -16.03 8.99 -0.97
N GLU A 42 -17.21 9.62 -1.11
CA GLU A 42 -17.29 11.05 -1.46
C GLU A 42 -16.63 11.93 -0.40
N ASP A 43 -16.82 11.63 0.88
CA ASP A 43 -16.19 12.38 1.98
C ASP A 43 -14.65 12.32 1.87
N ILE A 44 -14.08 11.14 1.57
CA ILE A 44 -12.65 11.00 1.31
C ILE A 44 -12.22 11.85 0.11
N LEU A 45 -12.96 11.79 -1.00
CA LEU A 45 -12.61 12.50 -2.23
C LEU A 45 -12.82 14.01 -2.13
N SER A 46 -13.61 14.49 -1.17
CA SER A 46 -13.78 15.90 -0.87
C SER A 46 -12.54 16.53 -0.22
N VAL A 47 -11.68 15.72 0.38
CA VAL A 47 -10.40 16.16 0.93
C VAL A 47 -9.40 16.37 -0.21
N ASP A 48 -8.63 17.46 -0.14
CA ASP A 48 -7.56 17.80 -1.09
C ASP A 48 -6.34 16.85 -0.93
N PHE A 49 -6.51 15.61 -1.37
CA PHE A 49 -5.46 14.63 -1.51
C PHE A 49 -4.72 14.79 -2.83
N ARG A 50 -3.41 14.53 -2.81
CA ARG A 50 -2.67 14.34 -4.05
C ARG A 50 -3.07 13.01 -4.69
N PHE A 51 -2.97 12.93 -6.01
CA PHE A 51 -3.17 11.69 -6.75
C PHE A 51 -1.84 11.19 -7.30
N ALA A 52 -1.55 9.91 -7.10
CA ALA A 52 -0.48 9.21 -7.77
C ALA A 52 -0.98 8.78 -9.15
N ASP A 53 -0.68 9.58 -10.16
CA ASP A 53 -1.13 9.35 -11.52
C ASP A 53 -0.49 8.11 -12.14
N PHE A 54 -1.23 7.38 -12.98
CA PHE A 54 -0.69 6.24 -13.71
C PHE A 54 0.06 6.71 -14.95
N THR A 55 1.32 7.08 -14.76
CA THR A 55 2.21 7.61 -15.79
C THR A 55 2.71 6.53 -16.75
N PRO A 56 3.29 6.89 -17.91
CA PRO A 56 3.95 5.92 -18.79
C PRO A 56 5.02 5.08 -18.07
N THR A 57 5.78 5.68 -17.15
CA THR A 57 6.76 4.96 -16.31
C THR A 57 6.09 3.92 -15.42
N ALA A 58 4.99 4.27 -14.75
CA ALA A 58 4.24 3.32 -13.94
C ALA A 58 3.63 2.20 -14.80
N ALA A 59 3.14 2.53 -16.01
CA ALA A 59 2.62 1.54 -16.94
C ALA A 59 3.71 0.56 -17.43
N SER A 60 4.90 1.05 -17.74
CA SER A 60 6.05 0.20 -18.12
C SER A 60 6.46 -0.73 -16.97
N LEU A 61 6.56 -0.22 -15.73
CA LEU A 61 6.87 -1.04 -14.55
C LEU A 61 5.79 -2.09 -14.31
N TYR A 62 4.52 -1.71 -14.38
CA TYR A 62 3.41 -2.66 -14.23
C TYR A 62 3.48 -3.77 -15.28
N ALA A 63 3.71 -3.42 -16.56
CA ALA A 63 3.84 -4.39 -17.63
C ALA A 63 5.01 -5.36 -17.36
N GLU A 64 6.18 -4.85 -16.96
CA GLU A 64 7.33 -5.67 -16.60
C GLU A 64 7.02 -6.63 -15.45
N MET A 65 6.36 -6.16 -14.39
CA MET A 65 5.93 -6.99 -13.26
C MET A 65 5.05 -8.17 -13.70
N THR A 66 4.20 -7.98 -14.72
CA THR A 66 3.36 -9.07 -15.24
C THR A 66 4.14 -10.16 -15.98
N THR A 67 5.40 -9.94 -16.32
CA THR A 67 6.25 -10.97 -16.97
C THR A 67 6.92 -11.90 -15.96
N ILE A 68 6.91 -11.54 -14.66
CA ILE A 68 7.59 -12.29 -13.61
C ILE A 68 6.73 -13.47 -13.14
N GLY A 69 7.17 -14.69 -13.44
CA GLY A 69 6.44 -15.93 -13.14
C GLY A 69 5.96 -16.06 -11.69
N PRO A 70 6.82 -15.83 -10.68
CA PRO A 70 6.42 -15.83 -9.27
C PRO A 70 5.31 -14.82 -8.90
N LEU A 71 5.19 -13.71 -9.64
CA LEU A 71 4.15 -12.68 -9.41
C LEU A 71 2.85 -12.95 -10.18
N ARG A 72 2.77 -14.06 -10.92
CA ARG A 72 1.63 -14.38 -11.80
C ARG A 72 0.27 -14.37 -11.10
N HIS A 73 0.23 -14.79 -9.85
CA HIS A 73 -1.00 -14.88 -9.06
C HIS A 73 -1.61 -13.50 -8.72
N PHE A 74 -0.88 -12.40 -8.91
CA PHE A 74 -1.41 -11.05 -8.70
C PHE A 74 -2.27 -10.53 -9.87
N TYR A 75 -1.98 -10.94 -11.10
CA TYR A 75 -2.69 -10.48 -12.31
C TYR A 75 -3.49 -11.58 -13.02
N LYS A 76 -3.27 -12.85 -12.67
CA LYS A 76 -4.00 -13.99 -13.22
C LYS A 76 -4.53 -14.85 -12.09
N GLN A 77 -5.85 -14.91 -11.97
CA GLN A 77 -6.49 -15.75 -10.97
C GLN A 77 -6.39 -17.24 -11.35
N PRO A 78 -6.15 -18.13 -10.38
CA PRO A 78 -6.33 -19.56 -10.59
C PRO A 78 -7.79 -19.87 -10.96
N PRO A 79 -8.05 -20.81 -11.89
CA PRO A 79 -9.42 -21.17 -12.29
C PRO A 79 -10.31 -21.64 -11.13
N GLU A 80 -9.71 -22.15 -10.06
CA GLU A 80 -10.40 -22.72 -8.90
C GLU A 80 -10.84 -21.67 -7.86
N GLN A 81 -10.42 -20.41 -8.02
CA GLN A 81 -10.72 -19.37 -7.05
C GLN A 81 -12.18 -18.89 -7.17
N LYS A 82 -13.03 -19.29 -6.23
CA LYS A 82 -14.48 -19.01 -6.22
C LYS A 82 -14.88 -17.52 -6.13
N LYS A 83 -13.95 -16.61 -5.86
CA LYS A 83 -14.22 -15.18 -5.69
C LYS A 83 -13.31 -14.36 -6.60
N ASP A 84 -13.91 -13.51 -7.43
CA ASP A 84 -13.21 -12.47 -8.17
C ASP A 84 -12.51 -11.51 -7.19
N LYS A 85 -11.21 -11.73 -6.93
CA LYS A 85 -10.30 -10.70 -6.40
C LYS A 85 -9.93 -9.76 -7.56
N LEU A 86 -10.19 -8.47 -7.41
CA LEU A 86 -9.57 -7.48 -8.30
C LEU A 86 -8.12 -7.31 -7.81
N GLY A 87 -7.15 -7.63 -8.65
CA GLY A 87 -5.73 -7.60 -8.27
C GLY A 87 -5.06 -6.29 -8.69
N HIS A 88 -5.10 -5.26 -7.85
CA HIS A 88 -4.36 -4.01 -8.09
C HIS A 88 -3.02 -3.93 -7.34
N ASP A 89 -2.61 -4.99 -6.62
CA ASP A 89 -1.37 -5.01 -5.85
C ASP A 89 -0.13 -4.63 -6.71
N LEU A 90 -0.01 -5.17 -7.93
CA LEU A 90 1.06 -4.78 -8.87
C LEU A 90 0.91 -3.34 -9.39
N HIS A 91 -0.31 -2.84 -9.56
CA HIS A 91 -0.53 -1.44 -9.94
C HIS A 91 -0.04 -0.49 -8.84
N PHE A 92 -0.36 -0.80 -7.57
CA PHE A 92 0.12 -0.01 -6.43
C PHE A 92 1.64 -0.03 -6.30
N ALA A 93 2.28 -1.20 -6.50
CA ALA A 93 3.73 -1.31 -6.49
C ALA A 93 4.38 -0.47 -7.60
N ALA A 94 3.83 -0.54 -8.82
CA ALA A 94 4.34 0.25 -9.94
C ALA A 94 4.20 1.76 -9.70
N LEU A 95 3.05 2.22 -9.18
CA LEU A 95 2.84 3.62 -8.79
C LEU A 95 3.82 4.06 -7.70
N SER A 96 3.99 3.24 -6.66
CA SER A 96 4.92 3.51 -5.56
C SER A 96 6.34 3.73 -6.07
N ILE A 97 6.85 2.84 -6.92
CA ILE A 97 8.19 2.93 -7.48
C ILE A 97 8.31 4.13 -8.44
N ALA A 98 7.35 4.32 -9.34
CA ALA A 98 7.39 5.42 -10.31
C ALA A 98 7.41 6.80 -9.65
N HIS A 99 6.69 6.96 -8.54
CA HIS A 99 6.58 8.22 -7.80
C HIS A 99 7.53 8.32 -6.61
N GLN A 100 8.32 7.28 -6.32
CA GLN A 100 9.17 7.17 -5.13
C GLN A 100 8.37 7.41 -3.82
N MET A 101 7.15 6.88 -3.76
CA MET A 101 6.22 7.03 -2.64
C MET A 101 6.08 5.73 -1.86
N PRO A 102 6.28 5.71 -0.53
CA PRO A 102 6.03 4.53 0.27
C PRO A 102 4.57 4.06 0.23
N ILE A 103 4.36 2.76 0.37
CA ILE A 103 3.02 2.15 0.48
C ILE A 103 2.66 1.98 1.96
N ALA A 104 1.48 2.47 2.34
CA ALA A 104 0.85 2.14 3.61
C ALA A 104 -0.20 1.03 3.38
N THR A 105 -0.02 -0.15 3.98
CA THR A 105 -0.91 -1.30 3.76
C THR A 105 -0.91 -2.26 4.93
N ILE A 106 -2.02 -2.98 5.11
CA ILE A 106 -2.10 -4.14 6.01
C ILE A 106 -1.71 -5.45 5.31
N ASN A 107 -1.61 -5.46 3.98
CA ASN A 107 -1.26 -6.63 3.19
C ASN A 107 0.26 -6.77 3.01
N ILE A 108 1.00 -6.83 4.12
CA ILE A 108 2.47 -6.77 4.10
C ILE A 108 3.10 -7.91 3.30
N ARG A 109 2.56 -9.13 3.43
CA ARG A 109 3.12 -10.33 2.78
C ARG A 109 3.20 -10.18 1.27
N ASP A 110 2.13 -9.72 0.65
CA ASP A 110 2.04 -9.60 -0.81
C ASP A 110 3.04 -8.54 -1.30
N PHE A 111 3.09 -7.37 -0.66
CA PHE A 111 4.02 -6.31 -1.05
C PHE A 111 5.48 -6.64 -0.74
N MET A 112 5.78 -7.43 0.29
CA MET A 112 7.13 -7.95 0.51
C MET A 112 7.55 -8.94 -0.59
N SER A 113 6.62 -9.77 -1.08
CA SER A 113 6.92 -10.69 -2.19
C SER A 113 7.20 -9.93 -3.49
N ILE A 114 6.45 -8.86 -3.77
CA ILE A 114 6.72 -7.95 -4.90
C ILE A 114 8.08 -7.24 -4.70
N SER A 115 8.35 -6.74 -3.49
CA SER A 115 9.59 -6.02 -3.17
C SER A 115 10.86 -6.84 -3.37
N GLY A 116 10.77 -8.18 -3.33
CA GLY A 116 11.88 -9.07 -3.63
C GLY A 116 12.33 -9.04 -5.09
N TYR A 117 11.46 -8.61 -6.01
CA TYR A 117 11.76 -8.47 -7.45
C TYR A 117 11.88 -7.00 -7.86
N PHE A 118 11.04 -6.14 -7.29
CA PHE A 118 10.97 -4.71 -7.59
C PHE A 118 11.08 -3.92 -6.29
N PRO A 119 12.28 -3.44 -5.90
CA PRO A 119 12.49 -2.79 -4.62
C PRO A 119 11.52 -1.63 -4.39
N LEU A 120 10.70 -1.74 -3.35
CA LEU A 120 9.77 -0.69 -2.99
C LEU A 120 10.51 0.46 -2.26
N PRO A 121 10.14 1.72 -2.49
CA PRO A 121 10.74 2.87 -1.81
C PRO A 121 10.37 2.96 -0.33
N GLY A 122 9.41 2.16 0.13
CA GLY A 122 9.05 2.02 1.53
C GLY A 122 7.74 1.24 1.71
N LEU A 123 7.63 0.52 2.81
CA LEU A 123 6.46 -0.28 3.15
C LEU A 123 6.13 -0.12 4.63
N TYR A 124 4.97 0.47 4.91
CA TYR A 124 4.52 0.82 6.25
C TYR A 124 3.22 0.10 6.59
N GLN A 125 3.16 -0.52 7.77
CA GLN A 125 1.96 -1.12 8.32
C GLN A 125 1.29 -0.15 9.29
N PRO A 126 0.09 0.37 8.98
CA PRO A 126 -0.52 1.44 9.77
C PRO A 126 -1.15 0.98 11.09
N ILE A 127 -1.38 -0.32 11.28
CA ILE A 127 -2.00 -0.86 12.51
C ILE A 127 -0.98 -0.97 13.64
N ASP A 128 0.15 -1.61 13.37
CA ASP A 128 1.21 -1.84 14.37
C ASP A 128 2.31 -0.77 14.31
N TYR A 129 2.18 0.22 13.42
CA TYR A 129 3.14 1.32 13.22
C TYR A 129 4.55 0.86 12.84
N VAL A 130 4.65 -0.21 12.04
CA VAL A 130 5.92 -0.86 11.65
C VAL A 130 6.32 -0.52 10.22
N TRP A 131 7.60 -0.22 10.01
CA TRP A 131 8.21 -0.15 8.67
C TRP A 131 8.88 -1.48 8.34
N TYR A 132 8.43 -2.13 7.27
CA TYR A 132 9.01 -3.38 6.75
C TYR A 132 10.08 -3.13 5.69
N VAL A 133 9.92 -2.05 4.93
CA VAL A 133 10.95 -1.52 4.04
C VAL A 133 11.16 -0.06 4.43
N ASN A 134 12.37 0.27 4.89
CA ASN A 134 12.68 1.62 5.34
C ASN A 134 12.65 2.58 4.15
N CYS A 135 11.89 3.66 4.28
CA CYS A 135 11.99 4.77 3.35
C CYS A 135 13.40 5.38 3.46
N PRO A 136 14.13 5.56 2.34
CA PRO A 136 15.41 6.26 2.36
C PRO A 136 15.22 7.60 3.09
N SER A 137 16.12 7.90 4.04
CA SER A 137 16.04 9.13 4.84
C SER A 137 16.11 10.43 4.02
N SER A 138 16.42 10.33 2.72
CA SER A 138 16.35 11.42 1.75
C SER A 138 14.93 11.74 1.23
N LEU A 139 13.95 10.86 1.44
CA LEU A 139 12.57 10.99 0.92
C LEU A 139 11.50 11.13 2.01
N GLY A 140 11.83 10.86 3.28
CA GLY A 140 10.91 11.02 4.42
C GLY A 140 11.31 12.14 5.39
N PRO A 141 10.38 12.69 6.19
CA PRO A 141 10.76 13.52 7.33
C PRO A 141 11.69 12.71 8.24
N THR A 142 12.79 13.32 8.66
CA THR A 142 13.81 12.69 9.50
C THR A 142 13.16 12.00 10.69
N PRO A 143 13.41 10.69 10.94
CA PRO A 143 12.92 10.05 12.14
C PRO A 143 13.47 10.83 13.34
N PRO A 144 12.67 11.03 14.41
CA PRO A 144 13.16 11.72 15.60
C PRO A 144 14.43 11.01 16.07
N LYS A 145 15.49 11.78 16.28
CA LYS A 145 16.73 11.25 16.85
C LYS A 145 16.36 10.48 18.11
N ARG A 146 16.63 9.18 18.13
CA ARG A 146 16.55 8.39 19.35
C ARG A 146 17.58 9.01 20.29
N ASN A 147 17.12 9.78 21.27
CA ASN A 147 18.00 10.28 22.31
C ASN A 147 18.59 9.03 22.99
N ARG A 148 19.87 8.77 22.74
CA ARG A 148 20.66 7.79 23.48
C ARG A 148 20.92 8.38 24.87
N THR A 149 19.89 8.50 25.68
CA THR A 149 19.99 8.80 27.11
C THR A 149 18.86 8.10 27.83
N GLU A 150 18.78 6.79 27.65
CA GLU A 150 18.27 5.90 28.67
C GLU A 150 19.03 4.59 28.53
N THR A 151 19.82 4.33 29.55
CA THR A 151 20.78 3.24 29.70
C THR A 151 20.09 1.88 29.64
N ASP A 152 20.46 1.05 28.67
CA ASP A 152 20.26 -0.40 28.75
C ASP A 152 21.65 -1.06 28.88
N PRO A 153 22.06 -1.49 30.09
CA PRO A 153 23.32 -2.19 30.30
C PRO A 153 23.09 -3.66 29.95
N GLY A 154 23.19 -4.00 28.67
CA GLY A 154 22.97 -5.40 28.30
C GLY A 154 22.91 -5.64 26.81
N GLY A 155 24.01 -5.42 26.10
CA GLY A 155 24.14 -5.95 24.75
C GLY A 155 23.94 -7.46 24.74
N ARG A 156 22.88 -7.93 24.09
CA ARG A 156 22.72 -9.31 23.63
C ARG A 156 21.79 -9.36 22.42
N ASP A 157 22.43 -9.38 21.26
CA ASP A 157 22.19 -10.30 20.14
C ASP A 157 20.75 -10.85 19.99
N PHE A 158 19.92 -10.21 19.16
CA PHE A 158 18.62 -10.74 18.78
C PHE A 158 18.75 -11.65 17.56
N ARG A 159 18.81 -12.97 17.82
CA ARG A 159 18.48 -14.00 16.84
C ARG A 159 16.98 -13.94 16.53
N PHE A 160 16.65 -13.96 15.25
CA PHE A 160 15.29 -14.19 14.74
C PHE A 160 14.73 -15.52 15.25
N LEU A 161 13.52 -15.52 15.79
CA LEU A 161 12.67 -16.71 15.88
C LEU A 161 11.18 -16.31 15.72
N LYS A 162 10.66 -16.69 14.54
CA LYS A 162 9.28 -16.93 14.09
C LYS A 162 8.21 -15.86 14.30
#